data_AF-A0A2S7R1S2-F1
#
_entry.id   AF-A0A2S7R1S2-F1
#
_cell.length_a   1.000
_cell.length_b   1.000
_cell.length_c   1.000
_cell.angle_alpha   90.00
_cell.angle_beta   90.00
_cell.angle_gamma   90.00
#
_symmetry.space_group_name_H-M   'P 1'
#
loop_
_entity.id
_entity.type
_entity.pdbx_description
1 polymer ?
#
loop_
_entity_poly.entity_id
_entity_poly.type
_entity_poly.pdbx_seq_one_letter_code
_entity_poly.pdbx_strand_id
1 'polypeptide(L)' 'MADHDHKNLSDHYTPLHITHCVELIRNALICRSDTTVEVKDLEVNGVTGFEAEHSCVNWNQLIDWVSVWENYGKPGAV' A
#
# COMPACT_ATOMS: atom_id res chain seq x y z
N MET A 1 -26.16 -19.83 -11.83
CA MET A 1 -25.10 -19.83 -10.79
C MET A 1 -24.03 -20.78 -11.29
N ALA A 2 -22.93 -20.25 -11.84
CA ALA A 2 -21.87 -21.09 -12.38
C ALA A 2 -21.13 -21.76 -11.22
N ASP A 3 -21.12 -23.09 -11.22
CA ASP A 3 -20.36 -23.92 -10.29
C ASP A 3 -18.87 -23.78 -10.65
N HIS A 4 -18.15 -22.93 -9.92
CA HIS A 4 -16.72 -22.78 -10.09
C HIS A 4 -16.02 -23.90 -9.32
N ASP A 5 -15.54 -24.93 -10.04
CA ASP A 5 -14.73 -26.02 -9.48
C ASP A 5 -13.49 -25.44 -8.76
N HIS A 6 -13.57 -25.39 -7.43
CA HIS A 6 -12.54 -24.83 -6.55
C HIS A 6 -11.24 -25.64 -6.54
N LYS A 7 -11.21 -26.84 -7.15
CA LYS A 7 -10.07 -27.76 -7.09
C LYS A 7 -8.98 -27.47 -8.12
N ASN A 8 -9.24 -26.61 -9.10
CA ASN A 8 -8.29 -26.29 -10.19
C ASN A 8 -7.88 -24.80 -10.24
N LEU A 9 -8.25 -24.00 -9.25
CA LEU A 9 -7.77 -22.62 -9.14
C LEU A 9 -6.33 -22.63 -8.62
N SER A 10 -5.46 -21.88 -9.30
CA SER A 10 -4.11 -21.61 -8.78
C SER A 10 -4.21 -21.06 -7.36
N ASP A 11 -3.24 -21.41 -6.50
CA ASP A 11 -3.21 -20.98 -5.10
C ASP A 11 -3.43 -19.47 -4.93
N HIS A 12 -3.03 -18.66 -5.92
CA HIS A 12 -3.25 -17.20 -5.96
C HIS A 12 -4.72 -16.77 -6.01
N TYR A 13 -5.61 -17.61 -6.53
CA TYR A 13 -7.04 -17.29 -6.67
C TYR A 13 -7.91 -17.95 -5.61
N THR A 14 -7.30 -18.65 -4.65
CA THR A 14 -8.05 -19.21 -3.52
C THR A 14 -8.60 -18.07 -2.64
N PRO A 15 -9.79 -18.24 -2.03
CA PRO A 15 -10.36 -17.22 -1.15
C PRO A 15 -9.41 -16.79 -0.02
N LEU A 16 -8.62 -17.72 0.50
CA LEU A 16 -7.59 -17.44 1.52
C LEU A 16 -6.51 -16.48 1.01
N HIS A 17 -6.08 -16.63 -0.24
CA HIS A 17 -5.07 -15.78 -0.83
C HIS A 17 -5.59 -14.35 -1.00
N ILE A 18 -6.77 -14.19 -1.60
CA ILE A 18 -7.39 -12.88 -1.79
C ILE A 18 -7.64 -12.19 -0.45
N THR A 19 -8.09 -12.95 0.57
CA THR A 19 -8.41 -12.40 1.89
C THR A 19 -7.19 -11.71 2.51
N HIS A 20 -6.04 -12.38 2.60
CA HIS A 20 -4.89 -11.75 3.25
C HIS A 20 -4.34 -10.55 2.45
N CYS A 21 -4.42 -10.55 1.11
CA CYS A 21 -4.05 -9.38 0.30
C CYS A 21 -4.92 -8.16 0.62
N VAL A 22 -6.24 -8.38 0.75
CA VAL A 22 -7.18 -7.32 1.15
C VAL A 22 -6.89 -6.84 2.58
N GLU A 23 -6.58 -7.76 3.50
CA GLU A 23 -6.16 -7.41 4.86
C GLU A 23 -4.88 -6.56 4.86
N LEU A 24 -3.89 -6.92 4.05
CA LEU A 24 -2.65 -6.15 3.90
C LEU A 24 -2.91 -4.75 3.36
N ILE A 25 -3.76 -4.60 2.33
CA ILE A 25 -4.13 -3.29 1.77
C ILE A 25 -4.87 -2.45 2.82
N ARG A 26 -5.83 -3.04 3.52
CA ARG A 26 -6.58 -2.32 4.57
C ARG A 26 -5.65 -1.85 5.68
N ASN A 27 -4.75 -2.72 6.16
CA ASN A 27 -3.77 -2.37 7.18
C ASN A 27 -2.83 -1.26 6.68
N ALA A 28 -2.41 -1.29 5.41
CA ALA A 28 -1.61 -0.22 4.83
C ALA A 28 -2.36 1.13 4.78
N LEU A 29 -3.66 1.13 4.48
CA LEU A 29 -4.48 2.34 4.45
C LEU A 29 -4.75 2.90 5.85
N ILE A 30 -5.03 2.05 6.84
CA ILE A 30 -5.32 2.47 8.21
C ILE A 30 -4.03 2.94 8.92
N CYS A 31 -2.91 2.24 8.71
CA CYS A 31 -1.67 2.51 9.44
C CYS A 31 -0.80 3.58 8.79
N ARG A 32 -1.08 3.99 7.55
CA ARG A 32 -0.38 5.09 6.91
C ARG A 32 -1.16 6.37 7.14
N SER A 33 -0.97 6.97 8.31
CA SER A 33 -1.49 8.30 8.58
C SER A 33 -0.98 9.27 7.52
N ASP A 34 -1.86 10.15 7.08
CA ASP A 34 -1.41 11.30 6.30
C ASP A 34 -0.39 12.09 7.13
N THR A 35 0.81 12.28 6.58
CA THR A 35 1.89 13.05 7.21
C THR A 35 1.99 14.47 6.68
N THR A 36 0.99 14.92 5.92
CA THR A 36 0.90 16.28 5.41
C THR A 36 0.81 17.26 6.58
N VAL A 37 1.74 18.21 6.62
CA VAL A 37 1.78 19.25 7.66
C VAL A 37 0.91 20.42 7.21
N GLU A 38 -0.17 20.68 7.94
CA GLU A 38 -1.02 21.84 7.67
C GLU A 38 -0.41 23.11 8.30
N VAL A 39 -0.43 24.21 7.53
CA VAL A 39 -0.04 25.52 8.04
C VAL A 39 -1.22 26.10 8.83
N LYS A 40 -0.93 26.64 10.01
CA LYS A 40 -1.95 27.30 10.85
C LYS A 40 -2.52 28.52 10.13
N ASP A 41 -3.83 28.53 9.94
CA ASP A 41 -4.59 29.71 9.57
C ASP A 41 -4.76 30.61 10.80
N LEU A 42 -4.33 31.87 10.66
CA LEU A 42 -4.37 32.87 11.72
C LEU A 42 -5.76 33.48 11.89
N GLU A 43 -6.61 33.49 10.86
CA GLU A 43 -7.96 34.06 10.91
C GLU A 43 -8.89 33.18 11.76
N VAL A 44 -8.83 31.86 11.59
CA VAL A 44 -9.58 30.89 12.41
C VAL A 44 -8.79 30.35 13.61
N ASN A 45 -7.55 30.80 13.78
CA ASN A 45 -6.61 30.37 14.83
C ASN A 45 -6.44 28.84 14.91
N GLY A 46 -6.41 28.16 13.76
CA GLY A 46 -6.47 26.70 13.67
C GLY A 46 -6.00 26.17 12.32
N VAL A 47 -6.43 24.97 11.97
CA VAL A 47 -6.24 24.38 10.65
C VAL A 47 -7.59 23.94 10.09
N THR A 48 -7.76 23.97 8.77
CA THR A 48 -9.03 23.68 8.10
C THR A 48 -9.20 22.20 7.77
N GLY A 49 -8.12 21.41 7.72
CA GLY A 49 -8.14 19.98 7.43
C GLY A 49 -8.20 19.60 5.95
N PHE A 50 -8.28 20.58 5.03
CA PHE A 50 -8.56 20.32 3.60
C PHE A 50 -7.74 21.16 2.62
N GLU A 51 -7.02 22.18 3.07
CA GLU A 51 -6.32 23.13 2.19
C GLU A 51 -4.84 22.80 1.97
N ALA A 52 -4.28 21.86 2.76
CA ALA A 52 -2.91 21.41 2.55
C ALA A 52 -2.82 20.50 1.32
N GLU A 53 -1.79 20.70 0.50
CA GLU A 53 -1.54 19.83 -0.64
C GLU A 53 -1.11 18.44 -0.16
N HIS A 54 -2.02 17.48 -0.27
CA HIS A 54 -1.76 16.09 0.06
C HIS A 54 -0.91 15.43 -1.03
N SER A 55 0.25 14.91 -0.65
CA SER A 55 1.12 14.18 -1.57
C SER A 55 0.90 12.67 -1.48
N CYS A 56 0.58 12.04 -2.62
CA CYS A 56 0.54 10.60 -2.72
C CYS A 56 1.92 9.97 -2.47
N VAL A 57 1.92 8.71 -2.03
CA VAL A 57 3.13 7.91 -1.90
C VAL A 57 3.81 7.75 -3.26
N ASN A 58 5.10 8.04 -3.34
CA ASN A 58 5.90 7.74 -4.53
C ASN A 58 6.28 6.25 -4.56
N TRP A 59 5.41 5.42 -5.13
CA TRP A 59 5.64 3.98 -5.25
C TRP A 59 6.83 3.63 -6.16
N ASN A 60 7.09 4.45 -7.19
CA ASN A 60 8.23 4.22 -8.08
C ASN A 60 9.54 4.37 -7.30
N GLN A 61 9.68 5.42 -6.49
CA GLN A 61 10.85 5.60 -5.63
C GLN A 61 11.06 4.42 -4.66
N LEU A 62 9.97 3.86 -4.11
CA LEU A 62 10.05 2.69 -3.25
C LEU A 62 10.48 1.44 -4.02
N ILE A 63 9.86 1.17 -5.16
CA ILE A 63 10.20 0.02 -6.01
C ILE A 63 11.66 0.12 -6.48
N ASP A 64 12.09 1.29 -6.94
CA ASP A 64 13.47 1.56 -7.33
C ASP A 64 14.43 1.22 -6.19
N TRP A 65 14.11 1.65 -4.96
CA TRP A 65 14.92 1.33 -3.79
C TRP A 65 14.91 -0.17 -3.44
N VAL A 66 13.75 -0.83 -3.43
CA VAL A 66 13.63 -2.28 -3.10
C VAL A 66 14.33 -3.15 -4.14
N SER A 67 14.27 -2.77 -5.42
CA SER A 67 14.81 -3.55 -6.54
C SER A 67 16.31 -3.86 -6.38
N VAL A 68 17.07 -2.93 -5.78
CA VAL A 68 18.50 -3.10 -5.46
C VAL A 68 18.74 -4.29 -4.52
N TRP A 69 17.76 -4.61 -3.68
CA TRP A 69 17.85 -5.62 -2.64
C TRP A 69 17.14 -6.93 -2.99
N GLU A 70 16.47 -7.04 -4.13
CA GLU A 70 15.69 -8.22 -4.53
C GLU A 70 16.53 -9.52 -4.59
N ASN A 71 17.83 -9.36 -4.84
CA ASN A 71 18.80 -10.43 -4.93
C ASN A 71 19.77 -10.50 -3.74
N TYR A 72 19.56 -9.67 -2.71
CA TYR A 72 20.43 -9.63 -1.54
C TYR A 72 20.44 -10.99 -0.82
N GLY A 73 21.62 -11.60 -0.76
CA GLY A 73 21.82 -12.89 -0.09
C GLY A 73 21.39 -14.13 -0.88
N LYS A 74 20.96 -14.01 -2.15
CA LYS A 74 20.70 -15.17 -3.01
C LYS A 74 21.99 -15.68 -3.64
N PRO A 75 22.43 -16.94 -3.39
CA PRO A 75 23.59 -17.49 -4.07
C PRO A 75 23.32 -17.60 -5.58
N GLY A 76 24.16 -16.98 -6.40
CA GLY A 76 24.09 -17.07 -7.87
C GLY A 76 23.15 -16.06 -8.56
N ALA A 77 22.62 -15.07 -7.85
CA ALA A 77 22.03 -13.91 -8.49
C ALA A 77 23.16 -12.95 -8.92
N VAL A 78 23.26 -12.71 -10.23
CA VAL A 78 24.20 -11.76 -10.87
C VAL A 78 23.91 -10.33 -10.50
#